data_AF-B2VB54-F1
#
_entry.id   AF-B2VB54-F1
#
_cell.length_a   1.000
_cell.length_b   1.000
_cell.length_c   1.000
_cell.angle_alpha   90.00
_cell.angle_beta   90.00
_cell.angle_gamma   90.00
#
_symmetry.space_group_name_H-M   'P 1'
#
loop_
_entity.id
_entity.type
_entity.pdbx_description
1 polymer ?
#
loop_
_entity_poly.entity_id
_entity_poly.type
_entity_poly.pdbx_seq_one_letter_code
_entity_poly.pdbx_strand_id
1 'polypeptide(L)'
;MLTQSIHSFTGCVMPAHFNKKGMSVLLKLTPELTKKLSQAADRSGRSNTKEAYVRLDDHLKSFTDLATPGLRFIAEDSNKN
;
A
#
# COMPACT_ATOMS: atom_id res chain seq x y z
N MET A 1 -20.97 -24.71 -40.03
CA MET A 1 -21.01 -24.87 -38.56
C MET A 1 -19.61 -24.55 -38.04
N LEU A 2 -19.33 -23.28 -37.68
CA LEU A 2 -18.03 -22.87 -37.13
C LEU A 2 -18.01 -23.14 -35.62
N THR A 3 -17.12 -24.03 -35.15
CA THR A 3 -16.85 -24.19 -33.72
C THR A 3 -15.71 -23.25 -33.34
N GLN A 4 -16.01 -22.18 -32.59
CA GLN A 4 -14.99 -21.29 -32.04
C GLN A 4 -14.36 -21.96 -30.82
N SER A 5 -13.07 -22.28 -30.92
CA SER A 5 -12.26 -22.81 -29.83
C SER A 5 -11.83 -21.65 -28.92
N ILE A 6 -12.40 -21.58 -27.73
CA ILE A 6 -12.10 -20.56 -26.73
C ILE A 6 -10.81 -20.90 -25.97
N HIS A 7 -9.85 -19.99 -26.06
CA HIS A 7 -8.57 -19.99 -25.37
C HIS A 7 -8.73 -20.16 -23.84
N SER A 8 -8.24 -21.27 -23.30
CA SER A 8 -7.99 -21.40 -21.86
C SER A 8 -6.62 -20.80 -21.55
N PHE A 9 -6.58 -19.47 -21.39
CA PHE A 9 -5.39 -18.76 -20.92
C PHE A 9 -5.34 -18.86 -19.38
N THR A 10 -4.89 -20.01 -18.87
CA THR A 10 -4.55 -20.15 -17.46
C THR A 10 -3.24 -19.40 -17.20
N GLY A 11 -3.36 -18.09 -16.93
CA GLY A 11 -2.25 -17.31 -16.40
C GLY A 11 -1.84 -17.88 -15.05
N CYS A 12 -0.63 -18.43 -14.98
CA CYS A 12 -0.04 -18.89 -13.74
C CYS A 12 0.30 -17.66 -12.89
N VAL A 13 -0.57 -17.33 -11.94
CA VAL A 13 -0.36 -16.23 -10.98
C VAL A 13 0.73 -16.68 -10.01
N MET A 14 1.95 -16.19 -10.20
CA MET A 14 3.06 -16.48 -9.30
C MET A 14 2.76 -15.84 -7.93
N PRO A 15 2.87 -16.58 -6.81
CA PRO A 15 2.79 -15.99 -5.49
C PRO A 15 3.98 -15.04 -5.29
N ALA A 16 3.71 -13.82 -4.84
CA ALA A 16 4.75 -12.88 -4.48
C ALA A 16 5.61 -13.50 -3.38
N HIS A 17 6.89 -13.78 -3.67
CA HIS A 17 7.84 -14.30 -2.71
C HIS A 17 8.06 -13.26 -1.61
N PHE A 18 7.36 -13.42 -0.48
CA PHE A 18 7.54 -12.55 0.68
C PHE A 18 8.87 -12.91 1.35
N ASN A 19 9.88 -12.05 1.15
CA ASN A 19 11.16 -12.21 1.81
C ASN A 19 10.97 -12.04 3.32
N LYS A 20 11.31 -13.06 4.13
CA LYS A 20 11.17 -13.04 5.60
C LYS A 20 12.13 -12.05 6.28
N LYS A 21 13.05 -11.42 5.54
CA LYS A 21 13.94 -10.38 6.07
C LYS A 21 13.24 -9.03 5.95
N GLY A 22 13.26 -8.27 7.04
CA GLY A 22 12.71 -6.91 7.06
C GLY A 22 13.37 -6.02 6.01
N MET A 23 12.58 -5.13 5.41
CA MET A 23 13.04 -4.13 4.44
C MET A 23 13.26 -2.78 5.14
N SER A 24 14.41 -2.15 4.90
CA SER A 24 14.66 -0.78 5.35
C SER A 24 14.32 0.21 4.23
N VAL A 25 13.49 1.21 4.53
CA VAL A 25 13.10 2.26 3.58
C VAL A 25 13.61 3.60 4.07
N LEU A 26 14.25 4.37 3.18
CA LEU A 26 14.62 5.77 3.44
C LEU A 26 13.49 6.68 2.97
N LEU A 27 12.94 7.48 3.88
CA LEU A 27 11.84 8.41 3.59
C LEU A 27 12.36 9.84 3.51
N LYS A 28 12.09 10.52 2.40
CA LYS A 28 12.28 11.97 2.27
C LYS A 28 10.95 12.66 2.54
N LEU A 29 10.86 13.35 3.67
CA LEU A 29 9.65 14.07 4.09
C LEU A 29 9.74 15.53 3.66
N THR A 30 8.60 16.09 3.22
CA THR A 30 8.46 17.53 3.04
C THR A 30 8.53 18.22 4.42
N PRO A 31 8.94 19.51 4.49
CA PRO A 31 9.09 20.21 5.77
C PRO A 31 7.81 20.22 6.61
N GLU A 32 6.64 20.28 5.96
CA GLU A 32 5.35 20.22 6.64
C GLU A 32 5.08 18.87 7.31
N LEU A 33 5.39 17.77 6.62
CA LEU A 33 5.23 16.42 7.17
C LEU A 33 6.22 16.16 8.29
N THR A 34 7.46 16.63 8.15
CA THR A 34 8.47 16.56 9.23
C THR A 34 7.99 17.29 10.47
N LYS A 35 7.38 18.48 10.33
CA LYS A 35 6.81 19.21 11.47
C LYS A 35 5.68 18.43 12.14
N LYS A 36 4.73 17.90 11.36
CA LYS A 36 3.64 17.07 11.89
C LYS A 36 4.15 15.82 12.62
N LEU A 37 5.18 15.19 12.05
CA LEU A 37 5.81 13.99 12.61
C LEU A 37 6.55 14.31 13.92
N SER A 38 7.27 15.43 13.98
CA SER A 38 7.94 15.89 15.21
C SER A 38 6.92 16.20 16.31
N GLN A 39 5.88 16.96 16.00
CA GLN A 39 4.81 17.27 16.97
C GLN A 39 4.15 16.02 17.53
N ALA A 40 3.98 15.01 16.70
CA ALA A 40 3.46 13.71 17.11
C ALA A 40 4.45 12.92 17.97
N ALA A 41 5.72 12.90 17.59
CA ALA A 41 6.78 12.22 18.33
C ALA A 41 6.93 12.84 19.73
N ASP A 42 6.87 14.17 19.83
CA ASP A 42 6.88 14.93 21.08
C ASP A 42 5.68 14.57 21.97
N ARG A 43 4.47 14.47 21.40
CA ARG A 43 3.25 14.06 22.13
C ARG A 43 3.31 12.62 22.64
N SER A 44 3.89 11.72 21.85
CA SER A 44 4.05 10.31 22.21
C SER A 44 5.25 10.03 23.13
N GLY A 45 6.16 11.00 23.30
CA GLY A 45 7.43 10.81 23.99
C GLY A 45 8.38 9.82 23.28
N ARG A 46 8.27 9.71 21.95
CA ARG A 46 9.05 8.77 21.12
C ARG A 46 10.03 9.51 20.23
N SER A 47 11.02 8.79 19.69
CA SER A 47 11.86 9.34 18.63
C SER A 47 11.08 9.43 17.32
N ASN A 48 11.46 10.39 16.46
CA ASN A 48 10.85 10.59 15.15
C ASN A 48 10.77 9.29 14.33
N THR A 49 11.83 8.50 14.30
CA THR A 49 11.87 7.21 13.58
C THR A 49 10.84 6.22 14.13
N LYS A 50 10.71 6.12 15.45
CA LYS A 50 9.80 5.17 16.09
C LYS A 50 8.34 5.60 15.91
N GLU A 51 8.06 6.89 16.00
CA GLU A 51 6.72 7.43 15.72
C GLU A 51 6.35 7.23 14.24
N ALA A 52 7.29 7.45 13.31
CA ALA A 52 7.10 7.17 11.89
C ALA A 52 6.72 5.71 11.64
N TYR A 53 7.45 4.79 12.28
CA TYR A 53 7.18 3.36 12.19
C TYR A 53 5.80 3.00 12.73
N VAL A 54 5.43 3.50 13.92
CA VAL A 54 4.11 3.24 14.52
C VAL A 54 2.99 3.77 13.61
N ARG A 55 3.14 4.96 13.04
CA ARG A 55 2.18 5.55 12.11
C ARG A 55 2.04 4.73 10.82
N LEU A 56 3.15 4.24 10.28
CA LEU A 56 3.15 3.37 9.10
C LEU A 56 2.50 2.02 9.41
N ASP A 57 2.84 1.40 10.53
CA ASP A 57 2.29 0.12 10.96
C ASP A 57 0.77 0.20 11.19
N ASP A 58 0.30 1.23 11.90
CA ASP A 58 -1.12 1.49 12.13
C ASP A 58 -1.88 1.72 10.81
N HIS A 59 -1.31 2.54 9.92
CA HIS A 59 -1.89 2.79 8.61
C HIS A 59 -1.96 1.51 7.76
N LEU A 60 -0.89 0.72 7.70
CA LEU A 60 -0.88 -0.52 6.92
C LEU A 60 -1.84 -1.58 7.47
N LYS A 61 -2.07 -1.62 8.79
CA LYS A 61 -3.08 -2.50 9.41
C LYS A 61 -4.50 -2.05 9.10
N SER A 62 -4.75 -0.75 9.12
CA SER A 62 -6.08 -0.19 8.82
C SER A 62 -6.45 -0.39 7.34
N PHE A 63 -5.48 -0.23 6.44
CA PHE A 63 -5.65 -0.42 5.00
C PHE A 63 -5.34 -1.86 4.57
N THR A 64 -6.09 -2.82 5.12
CA THR A 64 -5.96 -4.25 4.74
C THR A 64 -6.47 -4.54 3.31
N ASP A 65 -7.14 -3.59 2.66
CA ASP A 65 -7.81 -3.79 1.36
C ASP A 65 -6.90 -3.68 0.12
N LEU A 66 -5.60 -3.45 0.29
CA LEU A 66 -4.68 -3.30 -0.86
C LEU A 66 -4.44 -4.61 -1.64
N ALA A 67 -4.91 -5.75 -1.13
CA ALA A 67 -4.67 -7.06 -1.73
C ALA A 67 -5.83 -8.05 -1.54
N THR A 68 -7.08 -7.60 -1.64
CA THR A 68 -8.20 -8.54 -1.82
C THR A 68 -8.27 -8.93 -3.31
N PRO A 69 -7.85 -10.14 -3.72
CA PRO A 69 -8.07 -10.59 -5.10
C PRO A 69 -9.57 -10.60 -5.39
N GLY A 70 -10.05 -9.62 -6.17
CA GLY A 70 -11.45 -9.51 -6.57
C GLY A 70 -12.07 -8.12 -6.45
N LEU A 71 -11.47 -7.20 -5.69
CA LEU A 71 -11.92 -5.80 -5.63
C LEU A 71 -11.18 -4.96 -6.68
N ARG A 72 -11.76 -4.88 -7.89
CA ARG A 72 -11.33 -3.90 -8.89
C ARG A 72 -11.84 -2.54 -8.42
N PHE A 73 -10.92 -1.63 -8.11
CA PHE A 73 -11.27 -0.22 -7.94
C PHE A 73 -11.93 0.26 -9.25
N ILE A 74 -13.18 0.70 -9.14
CA ILE A 74 -13.84 1.41 -10.24
C ILE A 74 -13.15 2.77 -10.27
N ALA A 75 -12.32 3.00 -11.30
CA ALA A 75 -11.85 4.35 -11.56
C ALA A 75 -13.10 5.17 -11.90
N GLU A 76 -13.48 6.12 -11.03
CA GLU A 76 -14.50 7.09 -11.42
C GLU A 76 -13.91 7.89 -12.58
N ASP A 77 -14.45 7.66 -13.78
CA ASP A 77 -14.11 8.43 -14.97
C ASP A 77 -14.47 9.89 -14.70
N SER A 78 -13.44 10.71 -14.44
CA SER A 78 -13.56 12.15 -14.36
C SER A 78 -13.78 12.72 -15.77
N ASN A 79 -14.97 12.52 -16.33
CA ASN A 79 -15.47 13.28 -17.46
C ASN A 79 -16.64 14.13 -16.99
N LYS A 80 -16.31 15.33 -16.48
CA LYS A 80 -17.28 16.39 -16.21
C LYS A 80 -17.22 17.37 -17.38
N ASN A 81 -18.15 17.13 -18.31
CA ASN A 81 -18.70 17.96 -19.39
C ASN A 81 -18.17 19.40 -19.52
#